data_AF-A0A0D2BUM0-F1
#
_entry.id   AF-A0A0D2BUM0-F1
#
_cell.length_a   1.000
_cell.length_b   1.000
_cell.length_c   1.000
_cell.angle_alpha   90.00
_cell.angle_beta   90.00
_cell.angle_gamma   90.00
#
_symmetry.space_group_name_H-M   'P 1'
#
loop_
_entity.id
_entity.type
_entity.pdbx_description
1 polymer ?
#
loop_
_entity_poly.entity_id
_entity_poly.type
_entity_poly.pdbx_seq_one_letter_code
_entity_poly.pdbx_strand_id
1 'polypeptide(L)'
;MIHTLAAKARSFPVQSIGSLLDEPFTGVVYLKSSGITPDFRTLKGKRIGYVGEFGKIQIDELTSHYGMAPSDYTAVRCGMNVSKAIIEGTIDAGIGLENVQMVELEHWLESQGRPKSDVQMLRIDELAELGCCCFCTILYIGNEAFLAEHPDKVRAFMRAVKRATDFVLRDPEAAWKEYVDFKPVMNTALNRKMYERSFPYFSMDLKNVRRDWDKVTAYGKRLGVLEKGFAPNYTNDFLGWRLQGESPDPTGDQKRMADLQCSIRASGGLRRLEAVAA
;
A
#
# COMPACT_ATOMS: atom_id res chain seq x y z
N MET A 1 1.68 -6.73 2.85
CA MET A 1 2.55 -7.75 3.47
C MET A 1 2.04 -8.23 4.84
N ILE A 2 1.74 -7.32 5.79
CA ILE A 2 1.36 -7.72 7.16
C ILE A 2 0.19 -8.71 7.25
N HIS A 3 -0.82 -8.56 6.38
CA HIS A 3 -1.97 -9.47 6.29
C HIS A 3 -1.54 -10.90 5.91
N THR A 4 -0.55 -11.05 5.02
CA THR A 4 -0.03 -12.34 4.58
C THR A 4 0.70 -13.06 5.72
N LEU A 5 1.51 -12.34 6.49
CA LEU A 5 2.17 -12.86 7.69
C LEU A 5 1.13 -13.35 8.71
N ALA A 6 0.17 -12.48 9.03
CA ALA A 6 -0.85 -12.76 10.03
C ALA A 6 -1.77 -13.92 9.65
N ALA A 7 -2.09 -14.10 8.37
CA ALA A 7 -2.88 -15.23 7.90
C ALA A 7 -2.22 -16.57 8.29
N LYS A 8 -0.92 -16.75 8.01
CA LYS A 8 -0.21 -17.97 8.39
C LYS A 8 -0.06 -18.11 9.91
N ALA A 9 0.19 -17.01 10.63
CA ALA A 9 0.23 -17.02 12.09
C ALA A 9 -1.10 -17.47 12.71
N ARG A 10 -2.22 -17.23 12.02
CA ARG A 10 -3.57 -17.66 12.41
C ARG A 10 -4.00 -18.98 11.75
N SER A 11 -3.03 -19.81 11.36
CA SER A 11 -3.25 -21.14 10.79
C SER A 11 -4.02 -21.16 9.46
N PHE A 12 -3.98 -20.06 8.68
CA PHE A 12 -4.38 -20.06 7.28
C PHE A 12 -3.11 -20.16 6.40
N PRO A 13 -2.75 -21.35 5.89
CA PRO A 13 -1.44 -21.62 5.32
C PRO A 13 -1.32 -21.00 3.92
N VAL A 14 -0.99 -19.72 3.89
CA VAL A 14 -0.69 -18.97 2.67
C VAL A 14 0.79 -18.62 2.62
N GLN A 15 1.33 -18.54 1.41
CA GLN A 15 2.69 -18.11 1.15
C GLN A 15 2.68 -17.08 0.01
N SER A 16 3.47 -16.01 0.15
CA SER A 16 3.69 -15.08 -0.96
C SER A 16 4.60 -15.70 -2.01
N ILE A 17 4.21 -15.55 -3.27
CA ILE A 17 4.93 -16.05 -4.46
C ILE A 17 5.44 -14.92 -5.36
N GLY A 18 5.19 -13.66 -4.97
CA GLY A 18 5.70 -12.47 -5.65
C GLY A 18 4.98 -11.19 -5.20
N SER A 19 5.49 -10.05 -5.65
CA SER A 19 4.98 -8.71 -5.36
C SER A 19 4.28 -8.10 -6.56
N LEU A 20 3.19 -7.37 -6.33
CA LEU A 20 2.44 -6.62 -7.34
C LEU A 20 2.75 -5.12 -7.23
N LEU A 21 2.58 -4.56 -6.03
CA LEU A 21 2.72 -3.13 -5.78
C LEU A 21 3.64 -2.93 -4.59
N ASP A 22 4.83 -2.38 -4.84
CA ASP A 22 5.91 -2.21 -3.87
C ASP A 22 5.70 -0.93 -3.06
N GLU A 23 5.54 -1.10 -1.74
CA GLU A 23 5.56 -0.04 -0.72
C GLU A 23 4.67 1.20 -0.99
N PRO A 24 3.41 1.05 -1.45
CA PRO A 24 2.55 2.21 -1.67
C PRO A 24 2.33 2.98 -0.36
N PHE A 25 2.52 4.30 -0.40
CA PHE A 25 2.41 5.11 0.82
C PHE A 25 1.04 4.94 1.47
N THR A 26 1.06 4.62 2.76
CA THR A 26 -0.13 4.33 3.55
C THR A 26 -0.09 5.12 4.84
N GLY A 27 -1.22 5.69 5.21
CA GLY A 27 -1.31 6.50 6.40
C GLY A 27 -2.73 6.85 6.77
N VAL A 28 -2.86 7.66 7.83
CA VAL A 28 -4.15 8.25 8.23
C VAL A 28 -4.40 9.44 7.30
N VAL A 29 -5.28 9.25 6.33
CA VAL A 29 -5.71 10.25 5.35
C VAL A 29 -6.78 11.14 5.98
N TYR A 30 -6.63 12.45 5.83
CA TYR A 30 -7.55 13.44 6.38
C TYR A 30 -7.70 14.65 5.47
N LEU A 31 -8.77 15.42 5.68
CA LEU A 31 -8.95 16.75 5.11
C LEU A 31 -8.49 17.79 6.13
N LYS A 32 -7.78 18.85 5.71
CA LYS A 32 -7.37 19.95 6.61
C LYS A 32 -8.52 20.53 7.45
N SER A 33 -9.73 20.57 6.88
CA SER A 33 -10.94 21.04 7.58
C SER A 33 -11.34 20.21 8.80
N SER A 34 -10.78 19.00 8.98
CA SER A 34 -10.99 18.17 10.18
C SER A 34 -10.27 18.69 11.43
N GLY A 35 -9.34 19.65 11.26
CA GLY A 35 -8.46 20.13 12.33
C GLY A 35 -7.31 19.19 12.69
N ILE A 36 -7.15 18.07 11.96
CA ILE A 36 -5.98 17.18 12.08
C ILE A 36 -4.77 17.86 11.44
N THR A 37 -3.59 17.67 12.04
CA THR A 37 -2.31 18.20 11.55
C THR A 37 -1.27 17.08 11.51
N PRO A 38 -0.01 17.34 11.07
CA PRO A 38 1.07 16.36 11.16
C PRO A 38 1.43 15.90 12.58
N ASP A 39 0.91 16.55 13.64
CA ASP A 39 1.04 16.05 15.01
C ASP A 39 0.01 14.95 15.27
N PHE A 40 0.47 13.72 15.51
CA PHE A 40 -0.37 12.55 15.80
C PHE A 40 -1.38 12.81 16.94
N ARG A 41 -1.04 13.66 17.91
CA ARG A 41 -1.92 13.98 19.05
C ARG A 41 -3.21 14.68 18.64
N THR A 42 -3.26 15.25 17.43
CA THR A 42 -4.50 15.85 16.88
C THR A 42 -5.56 14.81 16.49
N LEU A 43 -5.23 13.52 16.52
CA LEU A 43 -6.20 12.43 16.41
C LEU A 43 -7.05 12.24 17.67
N LYS A 44 -6.71 12.90 18.78
CA LYS A 44 -7.50 12.83 20.02
C LYS A 44 -8.94 13.32 19.80
N GLY A 45 -9.89 12.51 20.23
CA GLY A 45 -11.33 12.69 20.08
C GLY A 45 -11.87 12.43 18.66
N LYS A 46 -11.02 12.04 17.70
CA LYS A 46 -11.42 11.85 16.31
C LYS A 46 -11.94 10.43 16.06
N ARG A 47 -12.84 10.31 15.09
CA ARG A 47 -13.28 9.03 14.52
C ARG A 47 -12.33 8.64 13.40
N ILE A 48 -11.57 7.57 13.58
CA ILE A 48 -10.56 7.11 12.65
C ILE A 48 -11.02 5.82 11.97
N GLY A 49 -11.26 5.91 10.66
CA GLY A 49 -11.65 4.80 9.82
C GLY A 49 -10.53 3.79 9.60
N TYR A 50 -10.85 2.50 9.55
CA TYR A 50 -9.95 1.43 9.13
C TYR A 50 -10.68 0.40 8.26
N VAL A 51 -9.94 -0.31 7.41
CA VAL A 51 -10.53 -1.23 6.42
C VAL A 51 -11.05 -2.51 7.08
N GLY A 52 -10.13 -3.34 7.58
CA GLY A 52 -10.41 -4.69 8.05
C GLY A 52 -10.23 -4.83 9.56
N GLU A 53 -8.98 -5.05 9.98
CA GLU A 53 -8.62 -5.32 11.38
C GLU A 53 -7.27 -4.67 11.72
N PHE A 54 -6.21 -5.02 10.99
CA PHE A 54 -4.83 -4.62 11.31
C PHE A 54 -4.61 -3.11 11.34
N GLY A 55 -5.36 -2.35 10.55
CA GLY A 55 -5.32 -0.90 10.60
C GLY A 55 -5.62 -0.35 12.01
N LYS A 56 -6.62 -0.91 12.71
CA LYS A 56 -6.92 -0.52 14.10
C LYS A 56 -5.74 -0.86 15.01
N ILE A 57 -5.21 -2.08 14.91
CA ILE A 57 -4.08 -2.56 15.73
C ILE A 57 -2.86 -1.64 15.57
N GLN A 58 -2.57 -1.20 14.35
CA GLN A 58 -1.48 -0.26 14.08
C GLN A 58 -1.69 1.09 14.76
N ILE A 59 -2.89 1.68 14.68
CA ILE A 59 -3.16 2.98 15.32
C ILE A 59 -3.18 2.83 16.85
N ASP A 60 -3.78 1.77 17.39
CA ASP A 60 -3.77 1.47 18.82
C ASP A 60 -2.32 1.42 19.34
N GLU A 61 -1.43 0.72 18.65
CA GLU A 61 -0.02 0.61 19.05
C GLU A 61 0.70 1.97 19.01
N LEU A 62 0.47 2.74 17.94
CA LEU A 62 1.05 4.07 17.79
C LEU A 62 0.63 5.02 18.91
N THR A 63 -0.58 4.90 19.47
CA THR A 63 -1.01 5.79 20.57
C THR A 63 -0.02 5.82 21.73
N SER A 64 0.56 4.66 22.09
CA SER A 64 1.52 4.54 23.20
C SER A 64 2.82 5.33 22.98
N HIS A 65 3.27 5.46 21.72
CA HIS A 65 4.49 6.19 21.37
C HIS A 65 4.30 7.71 21.37
N TYR A 66 3.05 8.18 21.30
CA TYR A 66 2.70 9.59 21.24
C TYR A 66 2.00 10.11 22.52
N GLY A 67 2.09 9.36 23.63
CA GLY A 67 1.50 9.74 24.91
C GLY A 67 -0.04 9.77 24.89
N MET A 68 -0.64 8.96 24.02
CA MET A 68 -2.08 8.74 23.91
C MET A 68 -2.44 7.31 24.35
N ALA A 69 -3.73 7.07 24.53
CA ALA A 69 -4.29 5.74 24.73
C ALA A 69 -5.20 5.35 23.55
N PRO A 70 -5.45 4.05 23.30
CA PRO A 70 -6.43 3.62 22.30
C PRO A 70 -7.85 4.16 22.53
N SER A 71 -8.19 4.56 23.76
CA SER A 71 -9.45 5.20 24.12
C SER A 71 -9.50 6.71 23.81
N ASP A 72 -8.38 7.32 23.43
CA ASP A 72 -8.33 8.74 23.06
C ASP A 72 -8.91 9.01 21.66
N TYR A 73 -9.25 7.98 20.88
CA TYR A 73 -9.91 8.12 19.58
C TYR A 73 -10.97 7.03 19.39
N THR A 74 -11.86 7.20 18.41
CA THR A 74 -12.90 6.21 18.08
C THR A 74 -12.53 5.47 16.80
N ALA A 75 -12.19 4.19 16.90
CA ALA A 75 -11.93 3.37 15.72
C ALA A 75 -13.24 2.98 15.00
N VAL A 76 -13.35 3.24 13.70
CA VAL A 76 -14.55 2.93 12.89
C VAL A 76 -14.19 1.98 11.75
N ARG A 77 -14.83 0.81 11.68
CA ARG A 77 -14.59 -0.15 10.60
C ARG A 77 -15.37 0.28 9.36
N CYS A 78 -14.67 0.63 8.29
CA CYS A 78 -15.25 1.19 7.07
C CYS A 78 -15.23 0.22 5.88
N GLY A 79 -14.51 -0.90 5.96
CA GLY A 79 -14.27 -1.75 4.79
C GLY A 79 -13.59 -0.94 3.68
N MET A 80 -14.10 -1.06 2.45
CA MET A 80 -13.55 -0.33 1.30
C MET A 80 -14.02 1.13 1.18
N ASN A 81 -14.82 1.63 2.13
CA ASN A 81 -15.51 2.93 2.02
C ASN A 81 -14.88 4.06 2.83
N VAL A 82 -13.56 4.02 3.11
CA VAL A 82 -12.89 5.03 3.96
C VAL A 82 -13.05 6.45 3.39
N SER A 83 -12.74 6.67 2.11
CA SER A 83 -12.88 8.00 1.49
C SER A 83 -14.32 8.50 1.48
N LYS A 84 -15.28 7.61 1.20
CA LYS A 84 -16.70 7.91 1.26
C LYS A 84 -17.13 8.36 2.66
N ALA A 85 -16.68 7.65 3.70
CA ALA A 85 -16.99 7.99 5.08
C ALA A 85 -16.39 9.36 5.50
N ILE A 86 -15.21 9.71 5.01
CA ILE A 86 -14.61 11.05 5.20
C ILE A 86 -15.47 12.12 4.50
N ILE A 87 -15.89 11.87 3.25
CA ILE A 87 -16.72 12.80 2.47
C ILE A 87 -18.06 13.05 3.16
N GLU A 88 -18.71 12.01 3.68
CA GLU A 88 -19.98 12.08 4.40
C GLU A 88 -19.84 12.64 5.82
N GLY A 89 -18.62 12.83 6.31
CA GLY A 89 -18.36 13.27 7.68
C GLY A 89 -18.76 12.24 8.74
N THR A 90 -18.88 10.96 8.38
CA THR A 90 -19.14 9.86 9.34
C THR A 90 -17.87 9.38 10.04
N ILE A 91 -16.70 9.75 9.51
CA ILE A 91 -15.39 9.70 10.18
C ILE A 91 -14.62 11.00 9.90
N ASP A 92 -13.61 11.30 10.71
CA ASP A 92 -12.82 12.54 10.60
C ASP A 92 -11.53 12.32 9.78
N ALA A 93 -11.01 11.09 9.80
CA ALA A 93 -9.88 10.62 9.01
C ALA A 93 -9.92 9.09 8.91
N GLY A 94 -9.07 8.48 8.09
CA GLY A 94 -8.98 7.02 8.06
C GLY A 94 -7.77 6.48 7.32
N ILE A 95 -7.46 5.21 7.57
CA ILE A 95 -6.32 4.54 6.95
C ILE A 95 -6.58 4.35 5.46
N GLY A 96 -5.67 4.87 4.64
CA GLY A 96 -5.78 4.81 3.20
C GLY A 96 -4.42 4.87 2.52
N LEU A 97 -4.45 4.53 1.23
CA LEU A 97 -3.34 4.57 0.31
C LEU A 97 -3.30 5.92 -0.42
N GLU A 98 -2.10 6.40 -0.66
CA GLU A 98 -1.84 7.64 -1.39
C GLU A 98 -2.26 7.56 -2.87
N ASN A 99 -2.18 6.39 -3.49
CA ASN A 99 -2.58 6.16 -4.88
C ASN A 99 -4.06 5.78 -5.07
N VAL A 100 -4.84 5.65 -3.98
CA VAL A 100 -6.27 5.31 -4.03
C VAL A 100 -7.09 6.31 -3.22
N GLN A 101 -7.13 6.18 -1.89
CA GLN A 101 -8.01 7.00 -1.04
C GLN A 101 -7.69 8.50 -1.12
N MET A 102 -6.41 8.88 -1.20
CA MET A 102 -6.07 10.30 -1.41
C MET A 102 -6.54 10.79 -2.78
N VAL A 103 -6.42 9.97 -3.84
CA VAL A 103 -6.88 10.33 -5.19
C VAL A 103 -8.40 10.51 -5.24
N GLU A 104 -9.16 9.67 -4.53
CA GLU A 104 -10.62 9.80 -4.40
C GLU A 104 -11.00 11.13 -3.76
N LEU A 105 -10.37 11.48 -2.64
CA LEU A 105 -10.63 12.73 -1.93
C LEU A 105 -10.17 13.95 -2.74
N GLU A 106 -9.02 13.88 -3.40
CA GLU A 106 -8.52 14.94 -4.27
C GLU A 106 -9.47 15.21 -5.42
N HIS A 107 -9.97 14.15 -6.06
CA HIS A 107 -10.92 14.24 -7.15
C HIS A 107 -12.27 14.81 -6.69
N TRP A 108 -12.75 14.40 -5.52
CA TRP A 108 -13.95 14.95 -4.92
C TRP A 108 -13.79 16.45 -4.59
N LEU A 109 -12.64 16.86 -4.02
CA LEU A 109 -12.39 18.27 -3.75
C LEU A 109 -12.35 19.11 -5.03
N GLU A 110 -11.68 18.62 -6.09
CA GLU A 110 -11.70 19.28 -7.40
C GLU A 110 -13.12 19.50 -7.91
N SER A 111 -14.00 18.51 -7.79
CA SER A 111 -15.39 18.62 -8.25
C SER A 111 -16.20 19.65 -7.45
N GLN A 112 -15.73 20.05 -6.27
CA GLN A 112 -16.32 21.08 -5.42
C GLN A 112 -15.61 22.43 -5.55
N GLY A 113 -14.65 22.58 -6.46
CA GLY A 113 -13.83 23.80 -6.59
C GLY A 113 -12.88 24.04 -5.41
N ARG A 114 -12.55 22.99 -4.65
CA ARG A 114 -11.68 23.05 -3.47
C ARG A 114 -10.26 22.59 -3.81
N PRO A 115 -9.23 23.10 -3.09
CA PRO A 115 -7.85 22.76 -3.40
C PRO A 115 -7.53 21.31 -3.01
N LYS A 116 -6.94 20.55 -3.94
CA LYS A 116 -6.43 19.19 -3.68
C LYS A 116 -5.52 19.13 -2.45
N SER A 117 -4.74 20.20 -2.22
CA SER A 117 -3.79 20.31 -1.11
C SER A 117 -4.46 20.29 0.26
N ASP A 118 -5.79 20.27 0.35
CA ASP A 118 -6.50 19.98 1.60
C ASP A 118 -6.49 18.50 1.98
N VAL A 119 -6.25 17.58 1.03
CA VAL A 119 -6.02 16.16 1.34
C VAL A 119 -4.58 16.00 1.82
N GLN A 120 -4.45 15.45 3.02
CA GLN A 120 -3.19 15.24 3.72
C GLN A 120 -3.16 13.80 4.29
N MET A 121 -1.97 13.36 4.67
CA MET A 121 -1.76 12.04 5.26
C MET A 121 -0.71 12.14 6.37
N LEU A 122 -0.99 11.52 7.51
CA LEU A 122 0.04 11.13 8.48
C LEU A 122 0.56 9.75 8.07
N ARG A 123 1.78 9.63 7.54
CA ARG A 123 2.27 8.33 7.06
C ARG A 123 2.56 7.40 8.23
N ILE A 124 2.02 6.19 8.18
CA ILE A 124 2.19 5.21 9.27
C ILE A 124 3.64 4.75 9.37
N ASP A 125 4.38 4.65 8.27
CA ASP A 125 5.77 4.22 8.33
C ASP A 125 6.70 5.26 8.96
N GLU A 126 6.38 6.56 8.82
CA GLU A 126 7.06 7.64 9.53
C GLU A 126 6.69 7.62 11.02
N LEU A 127 5.39 7.48 11.33
CA LEU A 127 4.90 7.40 12.72
C LEU A 127 5.45 6.18 13.48
N ALA A 128 5.61 5.04 12.80
CA ALA A 128 6.09 3.79 13.38
C ALA A 128 7.63 3.63 13.28
N GLU A 129 8.33 4.61 12.71
CA GLU A 129 9.79 4.62 12.51
C GLU A 129 10.31 3.41 11.71
N LEU A 130 9.58 3.01 10.67
CA LEU A 130 9.91 1.85 9.84
C LEU A 130 10.83 2.18 8.65
N GLY A 131 10.93 3.47 8.32
CA GLY A 131 11.71 4.03 7.21
C GLY A 131 11.06 3.89 5.83
N CYS A 132 10.12 2.96 5.64
CA CYS A 132 9.36 2.79 4.41
C CYS A 132 8.01 2.09 4.65
N CYS A 133 7.07 2.24 3.72
CA CYS A 133 5.77 1.56 3.70
C CYS A 133 5.83 0.07 3.31
N CYS A 134 6.88 -0.65 3.71
CA CYS A 134 7.10 -2.09 3.42
C CYS A 134 5.92 -3.00 3.82
N PHE A 135 5.23 -2.69 4.93
CA PHE A 135 4.09 -3.49 5.39
C PHE A 135 2.89 -3.45 4.42
N CYS A 136 2.84 -2.42 3.56
CA CYS A 136 1.78 -2.10 2.62
C CYS A 136 1.91 -2.81 1.27
N THR A 137 3.08 -3.41 0.97
CA THR A 137 3.32 -4.09 -0.31
C THR A 137 2.19 -5.08 -0.60
N ILE A 138 1.59 -4.96 -1.79
CA ILE A 138 0.51 -5.84 -2.26
C ILE A 138 1.17 -7.04 -2.95
N LEU A 139 0.77 -8.24 -2.55
CA LEU A 139 1.46 -9.49 -2.87
C LEU A 139 0.55 -10.44 -3.65
N TYR A 140 1.16 -11.23 -4.53
CA TYR A 140 0.57 -12.49 -5.00
C TYR A 140 0.78 -13.55 -3.92
N ILE A 141 -0.29 -14.23 -3.54
CA ILE A 141 -0.28 -15.27 -2.51
C ILE A 141 -0.93 -16.55 -3.04
N GLY A 142 -0.47 -17.69 -2.57
CA GLY A 142 -1.08 -18.99 -2.82
C GLY A 142 -1.23 -19.79 -1.53
N ASN A 143 -2.18 -20.73 -1.52
CA ASN A 143 -2.30 -21.72 -0.45
C ASN A 143 -1.15 -22.74 -0.53
N GLU A 144 -0.50 -23.05 0.60
CA GLU A 144 0.71 -23.89 0.61
C GLU A 144 0.51 -25.28 0.00
N ALA A 145 -0.64 -25.93 0.24
CA ALA A 145 -0.93 -27.23 -0.35
C ALA A 145 -1.04 -27.13 -1.88
N PHE A 146 -1.76 -26.12 -2.40
CA PHE A 146 -1.85 -25.87 -3.83
C PHE A 146 -0.47 -25.59 -4.45
N LEU A 147 0.38 -24.80 -3.77
CA LEU A 147 1.72 -24.49 -4.25
C LEU A 147 2.60 -25.75 -4.35
N ALA A 148 2.49 -26.65 -3.38
CA ALA A 148 3.24 -27.92 -3.34
C ALA A 148 2.73 -28.94 -4.37
N GLU A 149 1.41 -29.04 -4.55
CA GLU A 149 0.77 -30.00 -5.47
C GLU A 149 0.84 -29.56 -6.93
N HIS A 150 0.93 -28.25 -7.20
CA HIS A 150 0.86 -27.67 -8.54
C HIS A 150 1.97 -26.67 -8.88
N PRO A 151 3.25 -26.97 -8.59
CA PRO A 151 4.33 -25.99 -8.72
C PRO A 151 4.53 -25.50 -10.16
N ASP A 152 4.27 -26.35 -11.16
CA ASP A 152 4.38 -25.96 -12.57
C ASP A 152 3.26 -25.03 -13.02
N LYS A 153 2.04 -25.19 -12.48
CA LYS A 153 0.94 -24.24 -12.73
C LYS A 153 1.26 -22.88 -12.11
N VAL A 154 1.84 -22.86 -10.91
CA VAL A 154 2.27 -21.62 -10.24
C VAL A 154 3.35 -20.91 -11.04
N ARG A 155 4.38 -21.64 -11.51
CA ARG A 155 5.41 -21.07 -12.41
C ARG A 155 4.81 -20.52 -13.71
N ALA A 156 3.85 -21.24 -14.30
CA ALA A 156 3.16 -20.76 -15.50
C ALA A 156 2.35 -19.48 -15.24
N PHE A 157 1.64 -19.41 -14.12
CA PHE A 157 0.94 -18.21 -13.67
C PHE A 157 1.91 -17.03 -13.50
N MET A 158 3.02 -17.22 -12.77
CA MET A 158 4.00 -16.16 -12.54
C MET A 158 4.68 -15.68 -13.84
N ARG A 159 4.92 -16.57 -14.82
CA ARG A 159 5.38 -16.15 -16.16
C ARG A 159 4.35 -15.29 -16.89
N ALA A 160 3.07 -15.64 -16.81
CA ALA A 160 2.00 -14.84 -17.42
C ALA A 160 1.88 -13.46 -16.76
N VAL A 161 1.92 -13.40 -15.43
CA VAL A 161 1.96 -12.14 -14.67
C VAL A 161 3.17 -11.31 -15.09
N LYS A 162 4.38 -11.88 -15.12
CA LYS A 162 5.58 -11.15 -15.53
C LYS A 162 5.47 -10.57 -16.93
N ARG A 163 4.96 -11.34 -17.89
CA ARG A 163 4.74 -10.87 -19.26
C ARG A 163 3.74 -9.71 -19.31
N ALA A 164 2.66 -9.77 -18.53
CA ALA A 164 1.69 -8.68 -18.44
C ALA A 164 2.28 -7.45 -17.77
N THR A 165 3.04 -7.61 -16.68
CA THR A 165 3.76 -6.53 -16.02
C THR A 165 4.75 -5.86 -16.98
N ASP A 166 5.54 -6.63 -17.73
CA ASP A 166 6.46 -6.07 -18.73
C ASP A 166 5.74 -5.24 -19.80
N PHE A 167 4.55 -5.69 -20.23
CA PHE A 167 3.72 -4.92 -21.14
C PHE A 167 3.22 -3.62 -20.50
N VAL A 168 2.67 -3.68 -19.28
CA VAL A 168 2.21 -2.51 -18.52
C VAL A 168 3.35 -1.50 -18.35
N LEU A 169 4.55 -1.96 -18.02
CA LEU A 169 5.69 -1.06 -17.78
C LEU A 169 6.28 -0.46 -19.05
N ARG A 170 6.27 -1.22 -20.15
CA ARG A 170 6.79 -0.75 -21.44
C ARG A 170 5.80 0.17 -22.16
N ASP A 171 4.51 -0.15 -22.12
CA ASP A 171 3.46 0.59 -22.84
C ASP A 171 2.22 0.76 -21.94
N PRO A 172 2.30 1.64 -20.93
CA PRO A 172 1.25 1.79 -19.94
C PRO A 172 -0.05 2.37 -20.52
N GLU A 173 0.04 3.16 -21.60
CA GLU A 173 -1.15 3.70 -22.28
C GLU A 173 -1.91 2.60 -23.02
N ALA A 174 -1.22 1.75 -23.79
CA ALA A 174 -1.87 0.63 -24.47
C ALA A 174 -2.43 -0.37 -23.45
N ALA A 175 -1.69 -0.68 -22.40
CA ALA A 175 -2.15 -1.58 -21.35
C ALA A 175 -3.40 -1.04 -20.63
N TRP A 176 -3.46 0.26 -20.33
CA TRP A 176 -4.65 0.89 -19.77
C TRP A 176 -5.85 0.81 -20.72
N LYS A 177 -5.64 1.06 -22.01
CA LYS A 177 -6.69 0.97 -23.02
C LYS A 177 -7.27 -0.44 -23.12
N GLU A 178 -6.43 -1.47 -23.15
CA GLU A 178 -6.88 -2.88 -23.14
C GLU A 178 -7.64 -3.22 -21.84
N TYR A 179 -7.18 -2.73 -20.70
CA TYR A 179 -7.86 -2.98 -19.43
C TYR A 179 -9.24 -2.32 -19.39
N VAL A 180 -9.37 -1.09 -19.87
CA VAL A 180 -10.63 -0.37 -19.95
C VAL A 180 -11.60 -1.02 -20.95
N ASP A 181 -11.12 -1.51 -22.09
CA ASP A 181 -11.94 -2.23 -23.05
C ASP A 181 -12.58 -3.49 -22.41
N PHE A 182 -11.78 -4.26 -21.68
CA PHE A 182 -12.27 -5.43 -20.93
C PHE A 182 -13.14 -5.06 -19.72
N LYS A 183 -12.81 -3.96 -19.01
CA LYS A 183 -13.50 -3.53 -17.79
C LYS A 183 -13.93 -2.06 -17.88
N PRO A 184 -15.04 -1.75 -18.58
CA PRO A 184 -15.44 -0.36 -18.87
C PRO A 184 -15.66 0.55 -17.66
N VAL A 185 -15.95 0.00 -16.48
CA VAL A 185 -16.05 0.78 -15.23
C VAL A 185 -14.73 1.48 -14.85
N MET A 186 -13.59 1.00 -15.38
CA MET A 186 -12.29 1.64 -15.22
C MET A 186 -12.15 2.91 -16.08
N ASN A 187 -13.04 3.14 -17.07
CA ASN A 187 -12.99 4.30 -17.95
C ASN A 187 -13.54 5.59 -17.29
N THR A 188 -12.96 5.98 -16.16
CA THR A 188 -13.30 7.24 -15.50
C THR A 188 -12.05 8.07 -15.30
N ALA A 189 -12.21 9.40 -15.26
CA ALA A 189 -11.10 10.30 -14.95
C ALA A 189 -10.47 9.98 -13.58
N LEU A 190 -11.27 9.54 -12.61
CA LEU A 190 -10.81 9.09 -11.29
C LEU A 190 -9.91 7.85 -11.40
N ASN A 191 -10.40 6.79 -12.05
CA ASN A 191 -9.65 5.54 -12.18
C ASN A 191 -8.37 5.72 -13.01
N ARG A 192 -8.40 6.62 -14.01
CA ARG A 192 -7.20 7.01 -14.75
C ARG A 192 -6.16 7.69 -13.84
N LYS A 193 -6.57 8.64 -12.99
CA LYS A 193 -5.67 9.27 -12.00
C LYS A 193 -5.10 8.26 -11.00
N MET A 194 -5.92 7.30 -10.55
CA MET A 194 -5.43 6.21 -9.69
C MET A 194 -4.41 5.33 -10.40
N TYR A 195 -4.62 5.03 -11.68
CA TYR A 195 -3.65 4.27 -12.48
C TYR A 195 -2.32 5.01 -12.59
N GLU A 196 -2.35 6.31 -12.92
CA GLU A 196 -1.15 7.15 -12.96
C GLU A 196 -0.40 7.18 -11.62
N ARG A 197 -1.13 7.29 -10.51
CA ARG A 197 -0.54 7.30 -9.15
C ARG A 197 -0.08 5.93 -8.68
N SER A 198 -0.60 4.85 -9.26
CA SER A 198 -0.20 3.47 -8.96
C SER A 198 1.00 3.02 -9.79
N PHE A 199 1.18 3.59 -10.97
CA PHE A 199 2.17 3.17 -11.94
C PHE A 199 3.62 3.11 -11.40
N PRO A 200 4.10 4.11 -10.63
CA PRO A 200 5.44 4.08 -10.06
C PRO A 200 5.70 2.91 -9.10
N TYR A 201 4.65 2.41 -8.45
CA TYR A 201 4.74 1.38 -7.42
C TYR A 201 4.70 -0.06 -7.98
N PHE A 202 4.40 -0.29 -9.27
CA PHE A 202 4.36 -1.67 -9.80
C PHE A 202 5.70 -2.39 -9.62
N SER A 203 5.70 -3.58 -9.04
CA SER A 203 6.94 -4.35 -8.90
C SER A 203 7.50 -4.72 -10.27
N MET A 204 8.77 -4.41 -10.53
CA MET A 204 9.36 -4.62 -11.86
C MET A 204 9.68 -6.09 -12.15
N ASP A 205 10.20 -6.80 -11.15
CA ASP A 205 10.61 -8.19 -11.25
C ASP A 205 9.77 -9.12 -10.36
N LEU A 206 8.72 -8.59 -9.73
CA LEU A 206 7.79 -9.29 -8.86
C LEU A 206 8.45 -9.93 -7.63
N LYS A 207 9.68 -9.56 -7.28
CA LYS A 207 10.40 -10.22 -6.20
C LYS A 207 9.79 -9.88 -4.84
N ASN A 208 9.83 -10.86 -3.95
CA ASN A 208 9.79 -10.60 -2.52
C ASN A 208 11.13 -10.03 -2.08
N VAL A 209 11.12 -8.85 -1.46
CA VAL A 209 12.33 -8.18 -0.95
C VAL A 209 12.62 -8.64 0.48
N ARG A 210 13.74 -9.34 0.69
CA ARG A 210 14.05 -9.99 1.97
C ARG A 210 14.11 -9.01 3.12
N ARG A 211 14.83 -7.90 2.95
CA ARG A 211 14.92 -6.80 3.92
C ARG A 211 13.54 -6.36 4.43
N ASP A 212 12.57 -6.22 3.53
CA ASP A 212 11.24 -5.73 3.86
C ASP A 212 10.43 -6.80 4.61
N TRP A 213 10.53 -8.07 4.20
CA TRP A 213 9.94 -9.18 4.95
C TRP A 213 10.51 -9.29 6.37
N ASP A 214 11.82 -9.11 6.55
CA ASP A 214 12.46 -9.13 7.87
C ASP A 214 11.95 -7.97 8.75
N LYS A 215 11.91 -6.75 8.20
CA LYS A 215 11.37 -5.56 8.88
C LYS A 215 9.90 -5.73 9.29
N VAL A 216 9.04 -6.15 8.36
CA VAL A 216 7.60 -6.29 8.61
C VAL A 216 7.31 -7.46 9.55
N THR A 217 8.13 -8.52 9.52
CA THR A 217 8.04 -9.60 10.50
C THR A 217 8.37 -9.09 11.91
N ALA A 218 9.44 -8.29 12.06
CA ALA A 218 9.75 -7.66 13.34
C ALA A 218 8.64 -6.70 13.79
N TYR A 219 8.08 -5.91 12.88
CA TYR A 219 6.97 -5.02 13.18
C TYR A 219 5.70 -5.80 13.58
N GLY A 220 5.36 -6.90 12.89
CA GLY A 220 4.23 -7.75 13.27
C GLY A 220 4.40 -8.38 14.66
N LYS A 221 5.63 -8.68 15.08
CA LYS A 221 5.94 -9.10 16.46
C LYS A 221 5.73 -7.96 17.45
N ARG A 222 6.18 -6.74 17.13
CA ARG A 222 5.94 -5.51 17.92
C ARG A 222 4.44 -5.24 18.11
N LEU A 223 3.63 -5.44 17.07
CA LEU A 223 2.17 -5.30 17.12
C LEU A 223 1.47 -6.41 17.92
N GLY A 224 2.18 -7.45 18.38
CA GLY A 224 1.57 -8.61 19.04
C GLY A 224 0.75 -9.51 18.10
N VAL A 225 0.87 -9.31 16.79
CA VAL A 225 0.16 -10.08 15.76
C VAL A 225 0.90 -11.37 15.40
N LEU A 226 2.23 -11.37 15.56
CA LEU A 226 3.10 -12.50 15.27
C LEU A 226 3.84 -12.94 16.53
N GLU A 227 3.97 -14.25 16.71
CA GLU A 227 4.78 -14.81 17.79
C GLU A 227 6.27 -14.55 17.60
N LYS A 228 7.05 -14.56 18.69
CA LYS A 228 8.50 -14.30 18.68
C LYS A 228 9.27 -15.19 17.69
N GLY A 229 8.88 -16.47 17.59
CA GLY A 229 9.48 -17.47 16.71
C GLY A 229 8.97 -17.46 15.27
N PHE A 230 8.02 -16.59 14.93
CA PHE A 230 7.42 -16.60 13.59
C PHE A 230 8.46 -16.30 12.50
N ALA A 231 8.46 -17.12 11.46
CA ALA A 231 9.29 -16.99 10.26
C ALA A 231 8.46 -16.45 9.08
N PRO A 232 9.01 -15.54 8.26
CA PRO A 232 8.28 -14.94 7.15
C PRO A 232 7.84 -15.98 6.12
N ASN A 233 6.64 -15.82 5.57
CA ASN A 233 5.99 -16.76 4.65
C ASN A 233 5.99 -16.28 3.21
N TYR A 234 7.17 -16.25 2.60
CA TYR A 234 7.34 -15.95 1.17
C TYR A 234 8.31 -16.93 0.50
N THR A 235 8.30 -16.96 -0.83
CA THR A 235 9.31 -17.61 -1.66
C THR A 235 9.46 -16.84 -2.99
N ASN A 236 10.65 -16.90 -3.57
CA ASN A 236 10.92 -16.44 -4.94
C ASN A 236 11.18 -17.62 -5.91
N ASP A 237 11.00 -18.87 -5.48
CA ASP A 237 11.34 -20.07 -6.26
C ASP A 237 10.48 -20.26 -7.51
N PHE A 238 9.36 -19.53 -7.59
CA PHE A 238 8.47 -19.52 -8.76
C PHE A 238 8.81 -18.44 -9.78
N LEU A 239 9.83 -17.61 -9.53
CA LEU A 239 10.26 -16.52 -10.42
C LEU A 239 11.43 -17.00 -11.30
N GLY A 240 11.15 -17.21 -12.59
CA GLY A 240 12.10 -17.81 -13.54
C GLY A 240 12.96 -16.82 -14.33
N TRP A 241 13.14 -15.59 -13.85
CA TRP A 241 13.89 -14.53 -14.54
C TRP A 241 14.90 -13.87 -13.60
N ARG A 242 15.80 -13.06 -14.17
CA ARG A 242 16.79 -12.32 -13.37
C ARG A 242 16.09 -11.31 -12.48
N LEU A 243 16.28 -11.45 -11.18
CA LEU A 243 15.84 -10.49 -10.17
C LEU A 243 16.87 -9.37 -10.05
N GLN A 244 16.40 -8.15 -9.82
CA GLN A 244 17.24 -6.99 -9.57
C GLN A 244 17.91 -7.10 -8.20
N GLY A 245 19.04 -6.41 -8.02
CA GLY A 245 19.66 -6.26 -6.69
C GLY A 245 18.73 -5.53 -5.72
N GLU A 246 19.03 -5.64 -4.42
CA GLU A 246 18.38 -4.79 -3.42
C GLU A 246 18.86 -3.33 -3.60
N SER A 247 17.98 -2.37 -3.29
CA SER A 247 18.36 -0.96 -3.32
C SER A 247 19.44 -0.66 -2.26
N PRO A 248 20.52 0.06 -2.62
CA PRO A 248 21.54 0.47 -1.67
C PRO A 248 21.10 1.62 -0.76
N ASP A 249 20.11 2.44 -1.17
CA ASP A 249 19.54 3.54 -0.38
C ASP A 249 18.00 3.55 -0.42
N PRO A 250 17.35 2.66 0.36
CA PRO A 250 15.89 2.54 0.34
C PRO A 250 15.18 3.77 0.91
N THR A 251 15.86 4.51 1.79
CA THR A 251 15.29 5.73 2.38
C THR A 251 15.34 6.88 1.38
N GLY A 252 16.43 6.99 0.63
CA GLY A 252 16.53 7.90 -0.51
C GLY A 252 15.49 7.59 -1.60
N ASP A 253 15.27 6.31 -1.90
CA ASP A 253 14.22 5.88 -2.83
C ASP A 253 12.82 6.34 -2.40
N GLN A 254 12.50 6.21 -1.12
CA GLN A 254 11.21 6.67 -0.56
C GLN A 254 11.03 8.19 -0.69
N LYS A 255 12.10 8.98 -0.51
CA LYS A 255 12.07 10.44 -0.73
C LYS A 255 11.84 10.78 -2.21
N ARG A 256 12.60 10.15 -3.11
CA ARG A 256 12.42 10.32 -4.56
C ARG A 256 11.03 9.89 -5.02
N MET A 257 10.47 8.82 -4.44
CA MET A 257 9.10 8.39 -4.70
C MET A 257 8.10 9.46 -4.25
N ALA A 258 8.29 10.10 -3.08
CA ALA A 258 7.43 11.19 -2.64
C ALA A 258 7.46 12.40 -3.57
N ASP A 259 8.63 12.77 -4.08
CA ASP A 259 8.77 13.83 -5.08
C ASP A 259 8.08 13.46 -6.40
N LEU A 260 8.23 12.22 -6.85
CA LEU A 260 7.59 11.71 -8.05
C LEU A 260 6.06 11.71 -7.92
N GLN A 261 5.53 11.24 -6.79
CA GLN A 261 4.09 11.25 -6.52
C GLN A 261 3.53 12.68 -6.48
N CYS A 262 4.25 13.64 -5.88
CA CYS A 262 3.89 15.06 -5.93
C CYS A 262 3.84 15.59 -7.37
N SER A 263 4.82 15.22 -8.20
CA SER A 263 4.85 15.59 -9.62
C SER A 263 3.67 15.00 -10.40
N ILE A 264 3.34 13.72 -10.20
CA ILE A 264 2.18 13.06 -10.83
C ILE A 264 0.87 13.67 -10.35
N ARG A 265 0.74 13.99 -9.06
CA ARG A 265 -0.44 14.68 -8.50
C ARG A 265 -0.68 16.03 -9.20
N ALA A 266 0.38 16.77 -9.49
CA ALA A 266 0.31 18.09 -10.11
C ALA A 266 0.07 18.05 -11.62
N SER A 267 0.74 17.14 -12.33
CA SER A 267 0.82 17.15 -13.80
C SER A 267 0.23 15.91 -14.50
N GLY A 268 -0.21 14.92 -13.74
CA GLY A 268 -0.55 13.59 -14.25
C GLY A 268 0.67 12.86 -14.81
N GLY A 269 0.40 11.75 -15.50
CA GLY A 269 1.37 11.04 -16.32
C GLY A 269 1.92 9.74 -15.72
N LEU A 270 2.47 8.91 -16.60
CA LEU A 270 2.93 7.55 -16.33
C LEU A 270 4.45 7.53 -16.28
N ARG A 271 5.01 7.85 -15.11
CA ARG A 271 6.46 7.96 -14.88
C ARG A 271 6.91 6.98 -13.80
N ARG A 272 8.19 6.64 -13.78
CA ARG A 272 8.80 5.79 -12.74
C ARG A 272 10.09 6.42 -12.23
N LEU A 273 10.55 5.97 -11.06
CA LEU A 273 11.90 6.26 -10.62
C LEU A 273 12.90 5.62 -11.60
N GLU A 274 13.88 6.40 -12.02
CA GLU A 274 15.03 5.87 -12.75
C GLU A 274 15.84 4.98 -11.80
N ALA A 275 16.27 3.82 -12.29
CA ALA A 275 17.21 2.99 -11.58
C ALA A 275 18.48 3.81 -11.31
N VAL A 276 18.91 3.89 -10.05
CA VAL A 276 20.23 4.47 -9.74
C VAL A 276 21.24 3.58 -10.45
N ALA A 277 22.02 4.15 -11.37
CA ALA A 277 23.13 3.44 -11.98
C ALA A 277 24.04 2.95 -10.84
N ALA A 278 24.23 1.63 -10.77
CA ALA A 278 25.11 0.99 -9.79
C ALA A 278 26.57 1.34 -10.06
#